data_AF-A0A9W9WA67-F1
#
_entry.id   AF-A0A9W9WA67-F1
#
_cell.length_a   1.000
_cell.length_b   1.000
_cell.length_c   1.000
_cell.angle_alpha   90.00
_cell.angle_beta   90.00
_cell.angle_gamma   90.00
#
_symmetry.space_group_name_H-M   'P 1'
#
loop_
_entity.id
_entity.type
_entity.pdbx_description
1 polymer ?
#
loop_
_entity_poly.entity_id
_entity_poly.type
_entity_poly.pdbx_seq_one_letter_code
_entity_poly.pdbx_strand_id
1 'polypeptide(L)'
;MEITDQFFNEEKVQIDKGSRSYGWFMSHIHCLFCSDTFKSKQTLHHILRYYEQADPDLRFDLDIFLQSDWVRKSALAHWKLFPDFDQVVDSQECLQSEPAHPDLASCCVYESPSAFHFLVRQGIIRSCYYNRFGHSLFLLAFQKNAIETIGYMISTMSPLHLLAPASVAEMWDGRSILQLAATNSVVFGICWEKIDQMPLDLGEILQEDEIRSICRFASMSLASRLCHRGIDLADVVKKDSSLWLEMIRYHLEPTSLLDWLLMNNCLPPQDFLLFHPEPDSALDWILAKNFPIPYPGHGQEFLRRFAIHCGRLDAAHWLSFDRVATKPTSEL
;
A
#
# COMPACT_ATOMS: atom_id res chain seq x y z
N MET A 1 -32.87 -20.99 19.51
CA MET A 1 -33.19 -20.82 18.07
C MET A 1 -32.07 -21.51 17.32
N GLU A 2 -32.17 -22.84 17.25
CA GLU A 2 -31.17 -23.78 16.74
C GLU A 2 -31.78 -24.41 15.48
N ILE A 3 -31.48 -23.87 14.29
CA ILE A 3 -31.88 -24.50 13.01
C ILE A 3 -30.68 -24.57 12.04
N THR A 4 -29.56 -23.94 12.34
CA THR A 4 -28.43 -23.85 11.39
C THR A 4 -27.49 -25.06 11.37
N ASP A 5 -27.41 -25.86 12.43
CA ASP A 5 -26.40 -26.93 12.50
C ASP A 5 -26.83 -28.29 11.92
N GLN A 6 -28.14 -28.51 11.73
CA GLN A 6 -28.63 -29.80 11.19
C GLN A 6 -28.60 -29.91 9.66
N PHE A 7 -28.38 -28.81 8.92
CA PHE A 7 -28.31 -28.86 7.45
C PHE A 7 -26.92 -29.16 6.89
N PHE A 8 -25.87 -29.17 7.72
CA PHE A 8 -24.48 -29.28 7.26
C PHE A 8 -23.81 -30.63 7.53
N ASN A 9 -24.50 -31.57 8.18
CA ASN A 9 -23.96 -32.90 8.42
C ASN A 9 -24.38 -33.88 7.31
N GLU A 10 -23.36 -34.37 6.61
CA GLU A 10 -23.34 -35.63 5.87
C GLU A 10 -24.25 -35.75 4.63
N GLU A 11 -23.92 -35.00 3.58
CA GLU A 11 -24.02 -35.59 2.23
C GLU A 11 -22.67 -35.42 1.53
N LYS A 12 -21.96 -36.54 1.35
CA LYS A 12 -21.05 -36.67 0.20
C LYS A 12 -21.94 -36.61 -1.03
N VAL A 13 -22.21 -35.41 -1.54
CA VAL A 13 -22.94 -35.24 -2.79
C VAL A 13 -22.03 -35.73 -3.91
N GLN A 14 -22.12 -37.03 -4.23
CA GLN A 14 -21.75 -37.51 -5.55
C GLN A 14 -22.80 -36.96 -6.52
N ILE A 15 -22.46 -35.88 -7.22
CA ILE A 15 -23.31 -35.32 -8.26
C ILE A 15 -23.27 -36.29 -9.44
N ASP A 16 -24.26 -37.18 -9.47
CA ASP A 16 -24.45 -38.10 -10.59
C ASP A 16 -25.05 -37.33 -11.78
N LYS A 17 -24.62 -37.66 -13.02
CA LYS A 17 -24.82 -36.88 -14.27
C LYS A 17 -26.28 -36.80 -14.78
N GLY A 18 -27.28 -36.97 -13.93
CA GLY A 18 -28.69 -36.84 -14.27
C GLY A 18 -29.15 -35.37 -14.27
N SER A 19 -29.89 -34.93 -15.30
CA SER A 19 -30.42 -33.56 -15.43
C SER A 19 -31.24 -33.05 -14.24
N ARG A 20 -31.74 -33.94 -13.38
CA ARG A 20 -32.45 -33.58 -12.14
C ARG A 20 -31.52 -33.15 -10.99
N SER A 21 -30.29 -33.67 -10.90
CA SER A 21 -29.33 -33.26 -9.85
C SER A 21 -28.79 -31.86 -10.14
N TYR A 22 -28.52 -31.57 -11.42
CA TYR A 22 -28.02 -30.30 -11.91
C TYR A 22 -29.00 -29.13 -11.71
N GLY A 23 -30.27 -29.29 -12.12
CA GLY A 23 -31.27 -28.22 -11.98
C GLY A 23 -31.62 -27.92 -10.52
N TRP A 24 -31.68 -28.95 -9.68
CA TRP A 24 -31.83 -28.78 -8.23
C TRP A 24 -30.63 -28.06 -7.63
N PHE A 25 -29.41 -28.39 -8.06
CA PHE A 25 -28.17 -27.79 -7.56
C PHE A 25 -28.07 -26.30 -7.87
N MET A 26 -28.29 -25.89 -9.13
CA MET A 26 -28.27 -24.46 -9.49
C MET A 26 -29.37 -23.69 -8.74
N SER A 27 -30.53 -24.32 -8.52
CA SER A 27 -31.58 -23.75 -7.69
C SER A 27 -31.17 -23.63 -6.22
N HIS A 28 -30.45 -24.61 -5.68
CA HIS A 28 -29.93 -24.58 -4.30
C HIS A 28 -28.89 -23.47 -4.11
N ILE A 29 -27.91 -23.36 -5.01
CA ILE A 29 -26.92 -22.28 -4.99
C ILE A 29 -27.63 -20.92 -5.11
N HIS A 30 -28.57 -20.77 -6.03
CA HIS A 30 -29.38 -19.55 -6.14
C HIS A 30 -30.11 -19.22 -4.83
N CYS A 31 -30.74 -20.21 -4.19
CA CYS A 31 -31.38 -20.04 -2.88
C CYS A 31 -30.37 -19.60 -1.80
N LEU A 32 -29.15 -20.13 -1.79
CA LEU A 32 -28.11 -19.74 -0.84
C LEU A 32 -27.67 -18.28 -1.02
N PHE A 33 -27.71 -17.73 -2.24
CA PHE A 33 -27.43 -16.30 -2.52
C PHE A 33 -28.63 -15.38 -2.25
N CYS A 34 -29.86 -15.92 -2.31
CA CYS A 34 -31.10 -15.19 -1.99
C CYS A 34 -31.41 -15.13 -0.50
N SER A 35 -30.83 -16.02 0.31
CA SER A 35 -31.13 -16.14 1.72
C SER A 35 -30.19 -15.30 2.59
N ASP A 36 -30.63 -15.00 3.81
CA ASP A 36 -29.77 -14.38 4.83
C ASP A 36 -28.53 -15.22 5.17
N THR A 37 -28.52 -16.52 4.82
CA THR A 37 -27.36 -17.40 5.03
C THR A 37 -26.19 -17.05 4.11
N PHE A 38 -26.40 -16.28 3.03
CA PHE A 38 -25.29 -15.75 2.21
C PHE A 38 -24.34 -14.84 2.99
N LYS A 39 -24.76 -14.37 4.18
CA LYS A 39 -23.93 -13.61 5.11
C LYS A 39 -23.02 -14.51 5.96
N SER A 40 -23.14 -15.83 5.85
CA SER A 40 -22.41 -16.79 6.69
C SER A 40 -21.12 -17.28 6.03
N LYS A 41 -20.05 -17.33 6.84
CA LYS A 41 -18.76 -17.91 6.46
C LYS A 41 -18.86 -19.40 6.10
N GLN A 42 -19.73 -20.14 6.80
CA GLN A 42 -19.96 -21.57 6.55
C GLN A 42 -20.53 -21.81 5.14
N THR A 43 -21.49 -20.97 4.74
CA THR A 43 -22.11 -21.04 3.41
C THR A 43 -21.10 -20.79 2.30
N LEU A 44 -20.21 -19.80 2.48
CA LEU A 44 -19.14 -19.55 1.51
C LEU A 44 -18.13 -20.70 1.43
N HIS A 45 -17.71 -21.26 2.56
CA HIS A 45 -16.82 -22.44 2.57
C HIS A 45 -17.48 -23.66 1.92
N HIS A 46 -18.79 -23.83 2.11
CA HIS A 46 -19.54 -24.86 1.43
C HIS A 46 -19.46 -24.64 -0.08
N ILE A 47 -19.87 -23.47 -0.60
CA ILE A 47 -19.80 -23.12 -2.03
C ILE A 47 -18.39 -23.35 -2.60
N LEU A 48 -17.35 -22.90 -1.90
CA LEU A 48 -15.96 -23.09 -2.32
C LEU A 48 -15.59 -24.58 -2.43
N ARG A 49 -15.90 -25.38 -1.41
CA ARG A 49 -15.61 -26.81 -1.40
C ARG A 49 -16.32 -27.53 -2.55
N TYR A 50 -17.56 -27.16 -2.84
CA TYR A 50 -18.30 -27.68 -3.99
C TYR A 50 -17.66 -27.29 -5.29
N TYR A 51 -17.31 -26.01 -5.45
CA TYR A 51 -16.64 -25.53 -6.64
C TYR A 51 -15.34 -26.29 -6.93
N GLU A 52 -14.55 -26.57 -5.89
CA GLU A 52 -13.30 -27.34 -6.00
C GLU A 52 -13.52 -28.82 -6.38
N GLN A 53 -14.65 -29.40 -5.98
CA GLN A 53 -15.01 -30.80 -6.24
C GLN A 53 -15.85 -30.99 -7.52
N ALA A 54 -16.43 -29.93 -8.06
CA ALA A 54 -17.25 -29.96 -9.25
C ALA A 54 -16.46 -30.44 -10.48
N ASP A 55 -17.12 -31.22 -11.34
CA ASP A 55 -16.60 -31.56 -12.65
C ASP A 55 -16.51 -30.30 -13.56
N PRO A 56 -15.76 -30.36 -14.68
CA PRO A 56 -15.53 -29.19 -15.53
C PRO A 56 -16.79 -28.55 -16.10
N ASP A 57 -17.82 -29.34 -16.44
CA ASP A 57 -19.04 -28.82 -17.06
C ASP A 57 -19.85 -28.05 -16.00
N LEU A 58 -20.02 -28.64 -14.81
CA LEU A 58 -20.68 -27.97 -13.69
C LEU A 58 -19.91 -26.72 -13.23
N ARG A 59 -18.59 -26.77 -13.24
CA ARG A 59 -17.73 -25.62 -12.88
C ARG A 59 -17.93 -24.47 -13.85
N PHE A 60 -18.04 -24.75 -15.15
CA PHE A 60 -18.30 -23.73 -16.16
C PHE A 60 -19.63 -23.00 -15.92
N ASP A 61 -20.69 -23.75 -15.59
CA ASP A 61 -22.00 -23.17 -15.32
C ASP A 61 -22.03 -22.38 -13.99
N LEU A 62 -21.32 -22.86 -12.98
CA LEU A 62 -21.08 -22.13 -11.74
C LEU A 62 -20.34 -20.82 -11.99
N ASP A 63 -19.30 -20.83 -12.83
CA ASP A 63 -18.57 -19.62 -13.20
C ASP A 63 -19.51 -18.59 -13.85
N ILE A 64 -20.36 -19.00 -14.80
CA ILE A 64 -21.36 -18.13 -15.43
C ILE A 64 -22.29 -17.52 -14.38
N PHE A 65 -22.82 -18.35 -13.47
CA PHE A 65 -23.74 -17.90 -12.44
C PHE A 65 -23.07 -16.93 -11.45
N LEU A 66 -21.91 -17.28 -10.91
CA LEU A 66 -21.18 -16.50 -9.91
C LEU A 66 -20.69 -15.16 -10.48
N GLN A 67 -20.35 -15.11 -11.77
CA GLN A 67 -19.92 -13.90 -12.46
C GLN A 67 -21.10 -13.00 -12.90
N SER A 68 -22.34 -13.45 -12.70
CA SER A 68 -23.52 -12.69 -13.09
C SER A 68 -23.65 -11.36 -12.32
N ASP A 69 -24.18 -10.34 -12.99
CA ASP A 69 -24.42 -9.04 -12.37
C ASP A 69 -25.41 -9.12 -11.20
N TRP A 70 -26.33 -10.08 -11.23
CA TRP A 70 -27.26 -10.31 -10.13
C TRP A 70 -26.53 -10.76 -8.86
N VAL A 71 -25.62 -11.73 -8.96
CA VAL A 71 -24.81 -12.19 -7.82
C VAL A 71 -23.98 -11.03 -7.26
N ARG A 72 -23.32 -10.27 -8.13
CA ARG A 72 -22.53 -9.10 -7.70
C ARG A 72 -23.36 -8.05 -6.98
N LYS A 73 -24.52 -7.66 -7.54
CA LYS A 73 -25.44 -6.69 -6.92
C LYS A 73 -25.99 -7.20 -5.59
N SER A 74 -26.33 -8.50 -5.52
CA SER A 74 -26.78 -9.14 -4.29
C SER A 74 -25.69 -9.07 -3.21
N ALA A 75 -24.44 -9.41 -3.55
CA ALA A 75 -23.31 -9.31 -2.64
C ALA A 75 -23.09 -7.87 -2.13
N LEU A 76 -23.05 -6.88 -3.04
CA LEU A 76 -22.92 -5.47 -2.68
C LEU A 76 -24.01 -5.03 -1.68
N ALA A 77 -25.27 -5.39 -1.94
CA ALA A 77 -26.40 -5.02 -1.09
C ALA A 77 -26.38 -5.74 0.27
N HIS A 78 -26.19 -7.06 0.30
CA HIS A 78 -26.26 -7.85 1.53
C HIS A 78 -25.06 -7.62 2.44
N TRP A 79 -23.87 -7.42 1.86
CA TRP A 79 -22.64 -7.17 2.59
C TRP A 79 -22.37 -5.68 2.80
N LYS A 80 -23.21 -4.80 2.24
CA LYS A 80 -23.08 -3.33 2.30
C LYS A 80 -21.69 -2.89 1.87
N LEU A 81 -21.27 -3.38 0.72
CA LEU A 81 -20.01 -3.01 0.10
C LEU A 81 -20.23 -1.87 -0.90
N PHE A 82 -19.25 -0.99 -0.98
CA PHE A 82 -19.23 0.14 -1.89
C PHE A 82 -18.13 -0.05 -2.93
N PRO A 83 -18.43 0.14 -4.23
CA PRO A 83 -17.47 -0.08 -5.32
C PRO A 83 -16.22 0.81 -5.31
N ASP A 84 -16.34 2.04 -4.84
CA ASP A 84 -15.31 3.08 -4.88
C ASP A 84 -15.47 4.05 -3.72
N PHE A 85 -14.50 4.97 -3.56
CA PHE A 85 -14.45 5.92 -2.47
C PHE A 85 -15.60 6.93 -2.52
N ASP A 86 -15.92 7.47 -3.70
CA ASP A 86 -16.96 8.47 -3.88
C ASP A 86 -18.33 7.94 -3.43
N GLN A 87 -18.66 6.69 -3.77
CA GLN A 87 -19.91 6.06 -3.33
C GLN A 87 -19.98 5.88 -1.81
N VAL A 88 -18.85 5.67 -1.13
CA VAL A 88 -18.82 5.61 0.34
C VAL A 88 -19.11 6.99 0.93
N VAL A 89 -18.49 8.04 0.37
CA VAL A 89 -18.69 9.43 0.81
C VAL A 89 -20.14 9.85 0.60
N ASP A 90 -20.72 9.58 -0.57
CA ASP A 90 -22.13 9.85 -0.86
C ASP A 90 -23.08 9.09 0.10
N SER A 91 -22.62 7.95 0.63
CA SER A 91 -23.36 7.11 1.56
C SER A 91 -22.95 7.31 3.02
N GLN A 92 -22.26 8.40 3.36
CA GLN A 92 -21.68 8.60 4.69
C GLN A 92 -22.72 8.60 5.82
N GLU A 93 -23.92 9.14 5.55
CA GLU A 93 -25.06 9.09 6.49
C GLU A 93 -25.59 7.67 6.77
N CYS A 94 -25.32 6.73 5.86
CA CYS A 94 -25.72 5.33 5.96
C CYS A 94 -24.63 4.42 6.56
N LEU A 95 -23.43 4.96 6.80
CA LEU A 95 -22.35 4.22 7.45
C LEU A 95 -22.72 3.94 8.90
N GLN A 96 -22.30 2.78 9.39
CA GLN A 96 -22.65 2.37 10.74
C GLN A 96 -21.61 2.81 11.76
N SER A 97 -22.08 3.52 12.79
CA SER A 97 -21.27 3.95 13.93
C SER A 97 -21.18 2.90 15.05
N GLU A 98 -22.07 1.91 15.05
CA GLU A 98 -22.18 0.90 16.12
C GLU A 98 -21.44 -0.40 15.79
N PRO A 99 -21.03 -1.21 16.80
CA PRO A 99 -20.30 -2.45 16.60
C PRO A 99 -21.21 -3.54 15.99
N ALA A 100 -21.45 -3.43 14.70
CA ALA A 100 -22.00 -4.51 13.91
C ALA A 100 -20.90 -5.51 13.56
N HIS A 101 -21.25 -6.79 13.43
CA HIS A 101 -20.32 -7.77 12.88
C HIS A 101 -19.83 -7.31 11.50
N PRO A 102 -18.51 -7.43 11.22
CA PRO A 102 -17.97 -7.14 9.91
C PRO A 102 -18.70 -7.97 8.85
N ASP A 103 -18.85 -7.40 7.66
CA ASP A 103 -19.43 -8.13 6.54
C ASP A 103 -18.53 -9.31 6.14
N LEU A 104 -19.11 -10.26 5.40
CA LEU A 104 -18.42 -11.50 5.07
C LEU A 104 -17.14 -11.26 4.25
N ALA A 105 -17.13 -10.29 3.33
CA ALA A 105 -15.93 -9.97 2.57
C ALA A 105 -14.83 -9.44 3.49
N SER A 106 -15.16 -8.49 4.38
CA SER A 106 -14.25 -7.96 5.41
C SER A 106 -13.67 -9.07 6.30
N CYS A 107 -14.49 -10.03 6.75
CA CYS A 107 -14.02 -11.17 7.54
C CYS A 107 -13.05 -12.07 6.76
N CYS A 108 -13.37 -12.34 5.49
CA CYS A 108 -12.56 -13.24 4.66
C CYS A 108 -11.16 -12.69 4.37
N VAL A 109 -10.97 -11.37 4.33
CA VAL A 109 -9.67 -10.73 4.02
C VAL A 109 -8.52 -11.32 4.84
N TYR A 110 -8.72 -11.53 6.13
CA TYR A 110 -7.66 -12.02 7.03
C TYR A 110 -7.98 -13.36 7.70
N GLU A 111 -9.26 -13.73 7.83
CA GLU A 111 -9.62 -15.01 8.47
C GLU A 111 -9.73 -16.17 7.50
N SER A 112 -9.88 -15.90 6.21
CA SER A 112 -9.94 -16.94 5.18
C SER A 112 -9.48 -16.42 3.82
N PRO A 113 -8.16 -16.23 3.62
CA PRO A 113 -7.60 -15.72 2.37
C PRO A 113 -8.02 -16.51 1.14
N SER A 114 -8.15 -17.83 1.23
CA SER A 114 -8.62 -18.67 0.11
C SER A 114 -10.05 -18.33 -0.32
N ALA A 115 -10.95 -18.12 0.65
CA ALA A 115 -12.32 -17.71 0.37
C ALA A 115 -12.36 -16.28 -0.20
N PHE A 116 -11.53 -15.37 0.32
CA PHE A 116 -11.40 -14.02 -0.25
C PHE A 116 -10.91 -14.05 -1.70
N HIS A 117 -9.85 -14.81 -2.01
CA HIS A 117 -9.33 -14.97 -3.36
C HIS A 117 -10.39 -15.56 -4.30
N PHE A 118 -11.16 -16.54 -3.83
CA PHE A 118 -12.26 -17.10 -4.60
C PHE A 118 -13.32 -16.05 -4.95
N LEU A 119 -13.77 -15.24 -3.99
CA LEU A 119 -14.75 -14.19 -4.23
C LEU A 119 -14.27 -13.14 -5.26
N VAL A 120 -13.00 -12.75 -5.18
CA VAL A 120 -12.38 -11.81 -6.14
C VAL A 120 -12.23 -12.44 -7.52
N ARG A 121 -11.73 -13.69 -7.59
CA ARG A 121 -11.50 -14.40 -8.85
C ARG A 121 -12.80 -14.64 -9.61
N GLN A 122 -13.89 -14.87 -8.89
CA GLN A 122 -15.23 -15.03 -9.45
C GLN A 122 -15.95 -13.71 -9.72
N GLY A 123 -15.30 -12.56 -9.48
CA GLY A 123 -15.89 -11.24 -9.75
C GLY A 123 -17.11 -10.90 -8.90
N ILE A 124 -17.33 -11.62 -7.80
CA ILE A 124 -18.41 -11.39 -6.83
C ILE A 124 -18.12 -10.10 -6.06
N ILE A 125 -16.85 -9.88 -5.71
CA ILE A 125 -16.33 -8.63 -5.15
C ILE A 125 -15.11 -8.16 -5.92
N ARG A 126 -14.70 -6.91 -5.70
CA ARG A 126 -13.41 -6.40 -6.15
C ARG A 126 -12.56 -6.02 -4.95
N SER A 127 -11.25 -6.14 -5.09
CA SER A 127 -10.33 -5.80 -4.01
C SER A 127 -10.33 -4.32 -3.64
N CYS A 128 -10.76 -3.44 -4.54
CA CYS A 128 -10.89 -1.98 -4.31
C CYS A 128 -12.17 -1.57 -3.57
N TYR A 129 -13.02 -2.52 -3.18
CA TYR A 129 -14.26 -2.19 -2.48
C TYR A 129 -14.01 -1.67 -1.06
N TYR A 130 -15.01 -0.96 -0.56
CA TYR A 130 -15.09 -0.47 0.81
C TYR A 130 -16.24 -1.15 1.53
N ASN A 131 -16.12 -1.29 2.84
CA ASN A 131 -17.17 -1.85 3.65
C ASN A 131 -18.13 -0.78 4.21
N ARG A 132 -19.12 -1.24 4.98
CA ARG A 132 -20.12 -0.41 5.67
C ARG A 132 -19.57 0.59 6.69
N PHE A 133 -18.30 0.49 7.07
CA PHE A 133 -17.60 1.42 7.94
C PHE A 133 -16.74 2.41 7.13
N GLY A 134 -16.81 2.31 5.81
CA GLY A 134 -16.04 3.10 4.87
C GLY A 134 -14.55 2.80 4.89
N HIS A 135 -14.16 1.60 5.32
CA HIS A 135 -12.79 1.11 5.22
C HIS A 135 -12.62 0.32 3.93
N SER A 136 -11.56 0.60 3.17
CA SER A 136 -11.17 -0.25 2.05
C SER A 136 -10.84 -1.66 2.54
N LEU A 137 -11.09 -2.68 1.71
CA LEU A 137 -10.66 -4.05 2.03
C LEU A 137 -9.13 -4.14 2.17
N PHE A 138 -8.38 -3.29 1.46
CA PHE A 138 -6.94 -3.12 1.63
C PHE A 138 -6.58 -2.73 3.07
N LEU A 139 -7.22 -1.70 3.62
CA LEU A 139 -6.94 -1.22 4.98
C LEU A 139 -7.11 -2.34 6.01
N LEU A 140 -8.15 -3.16 5.86
CA LEU A 140 -8.38 -4.30 6.74
C LEU A 140 -7.24 -5.33 6.65
N ALA A 141 -6.80 -5.66 5.44
CA ALA A 141 -5.66 -6.56 5.22
C ALA A 141 -4.39 -5.99 5.84
N PHE A 142 -4.17 -4.68 5.65
CA PHE A 142 -3.02 -3.94 6.14
C PHE A 142 -2.94 -3.93 7.68
N GLN A 143 -4.04 -3.60 8.35
CA GLN A 143 -4.12 -3.61 9.82
C GLN A 143 -3.85 -4.99 10.44
N LYS A 144 -4.14 -6.06 9.69
CA LYS A 144 -3.92 -7.44 10.12
C LYS A 144 -2.58 -8.01 9.64
N ASN A 145 -1.75 -7.21 8.98
CA ASN A 145 -0.47 -7.61 8.41
C ASN A 145 -0.58 -8.84 7.47
N ALA A 146 -1.68 -8.94 6.71
CA ALA A 146 -1.95 -10.05 5.81
C ALA A 146 -1.22 -9.85 4.46
N ILE A 147 0.11 -9.88 4.46
CA ILE A 147 0.98 -9.51 3.32
C ILE A 147 0.64 -10.29 2.04
N GLU A 148 0.37 -11.59 2.13
CA GLU A 148 -0.01 -12.42 0.97
C GLU A 148 -1.33 -11.95 0.35
N THR A 149 -2.36 -11.72 1.18
CA THR A 149 -3.65 -11.19 0.73
C THR A 149 -3.47 -9.80 0.12
N ILE A 150 -2.64 -8.94 0.70
CA ILE A 150 -2.34 -7.61 0.17
C ILE A 150 -1.71 -7.70 -1.22
N GLY A 151 -0.71 -8.57 -1.40
CA GLY A 151 -0.09 -8.80 -2.70
C GLY A 151 -1.10 -9.25 -3.76
N TYR A 152 -1.99 -10.18 -3.39
CA TYR A 152 -3.07 -10.61 -4.27
C TYR A 152 -4.05 -9.46 -4.59
N MET A 153 -4.48 -8.69 -3.60
CA MET A 153 -5.37 -7.54 -3.79
C MET A 153 -4.78 -6.54 -4.78
N ILE A 154 -3.53 -6.09 -4.57
CA ILE A 154 -2.86 -5.13 -5.45
C ILE A 154 -2.74 -5.68 -6.88
N SER A 155 -2.47 -6.99 -7.03
CA SER A 155 -2.35 -7.62 -8.35
C SER A 155 -3.63 -7.50 -9.19
N THR A 156 -4.80 -7.50 -8.53
CA THR A 156 -6.13 -7.43 -9.16
C THR A 156 -6.72 -6.01 -9.21
N MET A 157 -6.13 -5.05 -8.52
CA MET A 157 -6.55 -3.64 -8.57
C MET A 157 -6.05 -2.93 -9.83
N SER A 158 -6.82 -1.94 -10.27
CA SER A 158 -6.29 -0.88 -11.14
C SER A 158 -5.26 -0.04 -10.36
N PRO A 159 -4.15 0.39 -10.98
CA PRO A 159 -3.19 1.29 -10.35
C PRO A 159 -3.83 2.56 -9.76
N LEU A 160 -4.87 3.11 -10.40
CA LEU A 160 -5.58 4.31 -9.91
C LEU A 160 -6.27 4.06 -8.56
N HIS A 161 -6.70 2.83 -8.27
CA HIS A 161 -7.30 2.53 -6.97
C HIS A 161 -6.28 2.63 -5.82
N LEU A 162 -4.98 2.47 -6.11
CA LEU A 162 -3.92 2.61 -5.09
C LEU A 162 -3.73 4.07 -4.65
N LEU A 163 -4.24 5.01 -5.44
CA LEU A 163 -4.21 6.44 -5.15
C LEU A 163 -5.48 6.93 -4.44
N ALA A 164 -6.50 6.07 -4.31
CA ALA A 164 -7.72 6.41 -3.58
C ALA A 164 -7.47 6.39 -2.06
N PRO A 165 -8.15 7.26 -1.28
CA PRO A 165 -8.10 7.23 0.18
C PRO A 165 -8.52 5.86 0.73
N ALA A 166 -7.75 5.29 1.65
CA ALA A 166 -8.03 3.95 2.16
C ALA A 166 -9.23 3.88 3.11
N SER A 167 -9.70 5.04 3.60
CA SER A 167 -10.83 5.17 4.52
C SER A 167 -11.45 6.56 4.44
N VAL A 168 -12.76 6.63 4.68
CA VAL A 168 -13.49 7.90 4.93
C VAL A 168 -13.46 8.33 6.40
N ALA A 169 -13.03 7.45 7.32
CA ALA A 169 -13.04 7.76 8.74
C ALA A 169 -11.90 8.72 9.10
N GLU A 170 -12.23 9.78 9.85
CA GLU A 170 -11.30 10.88 10.19
C GLU A 170 -9.98 10.41 10.80
N MET A 171 -9.99 9.32 11.57
CA MET A 171 -8.79 8.75 12.21
C MET A 171 -7.68 8.33 11.22
N TRP A 172 -8.01 8.15 9.93
CA TRP A 172 -7.06 7.78 8.89
C TRP A 172 -6.57 8.98 8.07
N ASP A 173 -7.08 10.18 8.34
CA ASP A 173 -6.64 11.45 7.76
C ASP A 173 -6.65 11.44 6.21
N GLY A 174 -7.62 10.76 5.61
CA GLY A 174 -7.77 10.68 4.16
C GLY A 174 -6.61 10.03 3.40
N ARG A 175 -5.67 9.37 4.10
CA ARG A 175 -4.48 8.78 3.47
C ARG A 175 -4.84 7.76 2.39
N SER A 176 -4.26 7.92 1.22
CA SER A 176 -4.34 6.98 0.11
C SER A 176 -3.72 5.63 0.47
N ILE A 177 -4.13 4.60 -0.27
CA ILE A 177 -3.57 3.25 -0.14
C ILE A 177 -2.04 3.28 -0.30
N LEU A 178 -1.51 4.07 -1.24
CA LEU A 178 -0.07 4.25 -1.43
C LEU A 178 0.60 4.90 -0.21
N GLN A 179 0.01 5.97 0.35
CA GLN A 179 0.54 6.63 1.55
C GLN A 179 0.56 5.71 2.76
N LEU A 180 -0.46 4.86 2.94
CA LEU A 180 -0.45 3.84 3.98
C LEU A 180 0.59 2.76 3.73
N ALA A 181 0.70 2.28 2.48
CA ALA A 181 1.71 1.31 2.09
C ALA A 181 3.13 1.82 2.41
N ALA A 182 3.35 3.14 2.33
CA ALA A 182 4.63 3.78 2.64
C ALA A 182 5.05 3.74 4.13
N THR A 183 4.33 3.03 5.00
CA THR A 183 4.83 2.68 6.35
C THR A 183 5.40 1.25 6.40
N ASN A 184 5.38 0.50 5.30
CA ASN A 184 5.92 -0.85 5.18
C ASN A 184 6.59 -1.00 3.81
N SER A 185 7.92 -1.14 3.78
CA SER A 185 8.71 -1.17 2.53
C SER A 185 8.30 -2.28 1.57
N VAL A 186 7.89 -3.45 2.07
CA VAL A 186 7.43 -4.58 1.24
C VAL A 186 6.11 -4.23 0.55
N VAL A 187 5.14 -3.74 1.31
CA VAL A 187 3.83 -3.37 0.76
C VAL A 187 3.96 -2.19 -0.20
N PHE A 188 4.77 -1.19 0.15
CA PHE A 188 5.07 -0.06 -0.73
C PHE A 188 5.67 -0.52 -2.06
N GLY A 189 6.65 -1.43 -2.04
CA GLY A 189 7.27 -1.98 -3.26
C GLY A 189 6.23 -2.60 -4.20
N ILE A 190 5.30 -3.40 -3.67
CA ILE A 190 4.24 -4.03 -4.47
C ILE A 190 3.29 -2.99 -5.09
N CYS A 191 2.87 -1.98 -4.30
CA CYS A 191 2.05 -0.87 -4.81
C CYS A 191 2.79 -0.10 -5.90
N TRP A 192 4.06 0.22 -5.66
CA TRP A 192 4.88 1.01 -6.56
C TRP A 192 5.09 0.31 -7.90
N GLU A 193 5.43 -0.99 -7.91
CA GLU A 193 5.58 -1.77 -9.14
C GLU A 193 4.33 -1.70 -10.03
N LYS A 194 3.15 -1.70 -9.41
CA LYS A 194 1.86 -1.60 -10.12
C LYS A 194 1.62 -0.20 -10.70
N ILE A 195 2.00 0.86 -9.98
CA ILE A 195 1.88 2.26 -10.42
C ILE A 195 2.90 2.59 -11.51
N ASP A 196 4.14 2.12 -11.37
CA ASP A 196 5.22 2.36 -12.34
C ASP A 196 4.90 1.75 -13.72
N GLN A 197 3.99 0.76 -13.78
CA GLN A 197 3.52 0.17 -15.04
C GLN A 197 2.43 0.99 -15.75
N MET A 198 1.89 2.05 -15.14
CA MET A 198 0.88 2.89 -15.78
C MET A 198 1.45 3.55 -17.05
N PRO A 199 0.65 3.78 -18.10
CA PRO A 199 1.13 4.48 -19.30
C PRO A 199 1.04 6.01 -19.20
N LEU A 200 0.51 6.55 -18.09
CA LEU A 200 0.20 7.98 -17.93
C LEU A 200 1.40 8.78 -17.40
N ASP A 201 1.40 10.10 -17.55
CA ASP A 201 2.38 10.95 -16.88
C ASP A 201 2.10 10.94 -15.36
N LEU A 202 3.09 10.53 -14.56
CA LEU A 202 2.88 10.42 -13.11
C LEU A 202 2.83 11.80 -12.45
N GLY A 203 3.49 12.80 -13.03
CA GLY A 203 3.49 14.17 -12.51
C GLY A 203 2.12 14.85 -12.55
N GLU A 204 1.21 14.38 -13.41
CA GLU A 204 -0.16 14.90 -13.49
C GLU A 204 -1.14 14.21 -12.53
N ILE A 205 -0.77 13.04 -11.99
CA ILE A 205 -1.68 12.17 -11.25
C ILE A 205 -1.34 12.12 -9.77
N LEU A 206 -0.04 12.01 -9.44
CA LEU A 206 0.40 11.90 -8.06
C LEU A 206 0.32 13.26 -7.37
N GLN A 207 -0.29 13.31 -6.19
CA GLN A 207 -0.28 14.52 -5.36
C GLN A 207 1.02 14.61 -4.57
N GLU A 208 1.24 15.76 -3.95
CA GLU A 208 2.45 16.08 -3.20
C GLU A 208 2.75 15.02 -2.11
N ASP A 209 1.73 14.54 -1.39
CA ASP A 209 1.94 13.57 -0.32
C ASP A 209 2.22 12.14 -0.83
N GLU A 210 1.74 11.76 -2.02
CA GLU A 210 2.17 10.52 -2.66
C GLU A 210 3.64 10.62 -3.09
N ILE A 211 4.04 11.76 -3.65
CA ILE A 211 5.45 12.00 -4.01
C ILE A 211 6.33 11.95 -2.76
N ARG A 212 5.88 12.56 -1.66
CA ARG A 212 6.53 12.45 -0.35
C ARG A 212 6.71 11.00 0.10
N SER A 213 5.67 10.19 -0.08
CA SER A 213 5.68 8.77 0.26
C SER A 213 6.69 7.98 -0.59
N ILE A 214 6.84 8.32 -1.87
CA ILE A 214 7.83 7.72 -2.77
C ILE A 214 9.25 8.04 -2.33
N CYS A 215 9.51 9.29 -1.91
CA CYS A 215 10.83 9.71 -1.44
C CYS A 215 11.38 8.82 -0.31
N ARG A 216 10.52 8.26 0.56
CA ARG A 216 10.94 7.38 1.67
C ARG A 216 11.69 6.12 1.23
N PHE A 217 11.39 5.61 0.03
CA PHE A 217 11.93 4.34 -0.48
C PHE A 217 12.57 4.49 -1.87
N ALA A 218 12.75 5.72 -2.33
CA ALA A 218 13.29 5.96 -3.66
C ALA A 218 14.75 5.52 -3.76
N SER A 219 15.07 4.76 -4.81
CA SER A 219 16.45 4.53 -5.20
C SER A 219 16.91 5.58 -6.21
N MET A 220 18.22 5.69 -6.44
CA MET A 220 18.76 6.53 -7.53
C MET A 220 18.17 6.17 -8.90
N SER A 221 17.99 4.87 -9.17
CA SER A 221 17.40 4.41 -10.42
C SER A 221 15.93 4.81 -10.52
N LEU A 222 15.19 4.74 -9.41
CA LEU A 222 13.81 5.20 -9.36
C LEU A 222 13.71 6.71 -9.59
N ALA A 223 14.53 7.51 -8.90
CA ALA A 223 14.58 8.97 -9.07
C ALA A 223 14.81 9.34 -10.53
N SER A 224 15.75 8.68 -11.19
CA SER A 224 16.04 8.89 -12.61
C SER A 224 14.85 8.52 -13.50
N ARG A 225 14.12 7.43 -13.21
CA ARG A 225 12.91 7.07 -13.97
C ARG A 225 11.79 8.09 -13.77
N LEU A 226 11.60 8.59 -12.55
CA LEU A 226 10.58 9.58 -12.23
C LEU A 226 10.77 10.89 -12.98
N CYS A 227 12.02 11.34 -13.17
CA CYS A 227 12.30 12.53 -13.98
C CYS A 227 11.79 12.39 -15.43
N HIS A 228 11.86 11.18 -16.01
CA HIS A 228 11.31 10.92 -17.36
C HIS A 228 9.78 10.89 -17.38
N ARG A 229 9.14 10.86 -16.20
CA ARG A 229 7.70 10.77 -15.98
C ARG A 229 7.18 12.01 -15.24
N GLY A 230 7.77 13.16 -15.52
CA GLY A 230 7.30 14.46 -15.04
C GLY A 230 7.58 14.78 -13.57
N ILE A 231 8.29 13.92 -12.83
CA ILE A 231 8.55 14.10 -11.39
C ILE A 231 10.04 14.30 -11.14
N ASP A 232 10.45 15.53 -10.88
CA ASP A 232 11.81 15.85 -10.42
C ASP A 232 11.90 15.73 -8.90
N LEU A 233 12.37 14.56 -8.42
CA LEU A 233 12.57 14.34 -6.99
C LEU A 233 13.58 15.33 -6.35
N ALA A 234 14.56 15.83 -7.11
CA ALA A 234 15.52 16.79 -6.58
C ALA A 234 14.83 18.14 -6.30
N ASP A 235 13.96 18.60 -7.19
CA ASP A 235 13.16 19.81 -6.97
C ASP A 235 12.21 19.67 -5.78
N VAL A 236 11.54 18.51 -5.64
CA VAL A 236 10.66 18.22 -4.50
C VAL A 236 11.43 18.29 -3.18
N VAL A 237 12.60 17.64 -3.10
CA VAL A 237 13.44 17.65 -1.89
C VAL A 237 14.01 19.03 -1.57
N LYS A 238 14.27 19.88 -2.58
CA LYS A 238 14.68 21.28 -2.36
C LYS A 238 13.58 22.11 -1.70
N LYS A 239 12.31 21.87 -2.08
CA LYS A 239 11.14 22.56 -1.51
C LYS A 239 10.84 22.07 -0.10
N ASP A 240 11.07 20.79 0.17
CA ASP A 240 10.88 20.20 1.48
C ASP A 240 12.12 19.44 1.96
N SER A 241 12.94 20.16 2.73
CA SER A 241 14.17 19.61 3.30
C SER A 241 13.93 18.51 4.34
N SER A 242 12.71 18.37 4.88
CA SER A 242 12.39 17.30 5.84
C SER A 242 12.44 15.90 5.20
N LEU A 243 12.31 15.82 3.86
CA LEU A 243 12.44 14.58 3.11
C LEU A 243 13.81 13.92 3.23
N TRP A 244 14.88 14.70 3.45
CA TRP A 244 16.20 14.14 3.75
C TRP A 244 16.14 13.23 4.99
N LEU A 245 15.44 13.69 6.03
CA LEU A 245 15.32 12.95 7.29
C LEU A 245 14.46 11.69 7.11
N GLU A 246 13.38 11.79 6.34
CA GLU A 246 12.55 10.63 6.02
C GLU A 246 13.33 9.56 5.23
N MET A 247 14.10 9.96 4.23
CA MET A 247 14.93 9.05 3.44
C MET A 247 15.91 8.28 4.32
N ILE A 248 16.64 8.96 5.21
CA ILE A 248 17.56 8.28 6.13
C ILE A 248 16.81 7.32 7.06
N ARG A 249 15.66 7.74 7.58
CA ARG A 249 14.91 6.96 8.58
C ARG A 249 14.32 5.68 8.01
N TYR A 250 13.83 5.72 6.77
CA TYR A 250 13.05 4.64 6.18
C TYR A 250 13.81 3.80 5.14
N HIS A 251 14.84 4.37 4.50
CA HIS A 251 15.59 3.69 3.45
C HIS A 251 16.71 2.82 4.05
N LEU A 252 16.84 1.57 3.57
CA LEU A 252 17.88 0.64 4.06
C LEU A 252 19.29 1.06 3.61
N GLU A 253 19.43 1.59 2.39
CA GLU A 253 20.70 2.02 1.79
C GLU A 253 20.64 3.45 1.19
N PRO A 254 20.44 4.51 2.01
CA PRO A 254 20.12 5.85 1.51
C PRO A 254 21.27 6.50 0.73
N THR A 255 22.52 6.10 1.00
CA THR A 255 23.75 6.75 0.51
C THR A 255 23.76 7.06 -0.98
N SER A 256 23.34 6.12 -1.82
CA SER A 256 23.32 6.31 -3.28
C SER A 256 22.30 7.37 -3.72
N LEU A 257 21.13 7.43 -3.06
CA LEU A 257 20.13 8.47 -3.33
C LEU A 257 20.62 9.83 -2.82
N LEU A 258 21.24 9.88 -1.64
CA LEU A 258 21.78 11.11 -1.08
C LEU A 258 22.90 11.69 -1.96
N ASP A 259 23.80 10.82 -2.46
CA ASP A 259 24.82 11.20 -3.44
C ASP A 259 24.20 11.79 -4.72
N TRP A 260 23.14 11.15 -5.22
CA TRP A 260 22.41 11.64 -6.38
C TRP A 260 21.75 13.01 -6.14
N LEU A 261 21.13 13.22 -4.97
CA LEU A 261 20.57 14.52 -4.59
C LEU A 261 21.63 15.63 -4.61
N LEU A 262 22.85 15.31 -4.16
CA LEU A 262 23.96 16.25 -4.17
C LEU A 262 24.44 16.60 -5.57
N MET A 263 24.55 15.60 -6.44
CA MET A 263 24.88 15.84 -7.85
C MET A 263 23.85 16.76 -8.52
N ASN A 264 22.62 16.80 -8.01
CA ASN A 264 21.54 17.68 -8.47
C ASN A 264 21.41 18.99 -7.67
N ASN A 265 22.46 19.37 -6.92
CA ASN A 265 22.53 20.59 -6.11
C ASN A 265 21.45 20.68 -5.01
N CYS A 266 20.98 19.54 -4.48
CA CYS A 266 20.17 19.53 -3.26
C CYS A 266 21.11 19.43 -2.06
N LEU A 267 21.08 20.42 -1.18
CA LEU A 267 21.89 20.38 0.04
C LEU A 267 21.07 19.79 1.20
N PRO A 268 21.69 19.01 2.10
CA PRO A 268 21.04 18.51 3.29
C PRO A 268 20.71 19.66 4.24
N PRO A 269 19.66 19.51 5.08
CA PRO A 269 19.34 20.51 6.09
C PRO A 269 20.45 20.62 7.15
N GLN A 270 20.53 21.75 7.85
CA GLN A 270 21.62 22.03 8.79
C GLN A 270 21.69 21.01 9.94
N ASP A 271 20.55 20.51 10.36
CA ASP A 271 20.36 19.54 11.44
C ASP A 271 20.37 18.08 10.97
N PHE A 272 20.65 17.82 9.68
CA PHE A 272 20.71 16.48 9.09
C PHE A 272 21.47 15.45 9.93
N LEU A 273 22.63 15.85 10.46
CA LEU A 273 23.48 14.98 11.28
C LEU A 273 22.85 14.58 12.62
N LEU A 274 22.02 15.43 13.23
CA LEU A 274 21.38 15.14 14.51
C LEU A 274 20.40 13.97 14.43
N PHE A 275 19.89 13.70 13.24
CA PHE A 275 18.81 12.74 13.00
C PHE A 275 19.27 11.49 12.23
N HIS A 276 20.57 11.39 11.91
CA HIS A 276 21.09 10.20 11.28
C HIS A 276 21.19 9.04 12.29
N PRO A 277 20.68 7.83 11.97
CA PRO A 277 20.64 6.69 12.89
C PRO A 277 22.04 6.19 13.26
N GLU A 278 23.00 6.41 12.37
CA GLU A 278 24.43 6.19 12.62
C GLU A 278 25.20 7.51 12.45
N PRO A 279 25.31 8.32 13.52
CA PRO A 279 25.98 9.62 13.50
C PRO A 279 27.40 9.59 12.94
N ASP A 280 28.17 8.56 13.30
CA ASP A 280 29.56 8.39 12.88
C ASP A 280 29.67 8.09 11.38
N SER A 281 28.86 7.16 10.87
CA SER A 281 28.78 6.82 9.44
C SER A 281 28.36 8.03 8.60
N ALA A 282 27.41 8.84 9.11
CA ALA A 282 26.96 10.06 8.47
C ALA A 282 28.06 11.12 8.39
N LEU A 283 28.78 11.30 9.51
CA LEU A 283 29.88 12.24 9.59
C LEU A 283 31.00 11.82 8.63
N ASP A 284 31.36 10.54 8.59
CA ASP A 284 32.36 10.01 7.65
C ASP A 284 31.93 10.23 6.19
N TRP A 285 30.66 10.00 5.87
CA TRP A 285 30.12 10.29 4.55
C TRP A 285 30.21 11.78 4.19
N ILE A 286 29.80 12.70 5.08
CA ILE A 286 29.90 14.14 4.84
C ILE A 286 31.35 14.59 4.63
N LEU A 287 32.27 14.10 5.46
CA LEU A 287 33.69 14.41 5.36
C LEU A 287 34.29 13.89 4.04
N ALA A 288 33.92 12.67 3.63
CA ALA A 288 34.38 12.08 2.36
C ALA A 288 33.89 12.87 1.13
N LYS A 289 32.69 13.47 1.20
CA LYS A 289 32.10 14.20 0.08
C LYS A 289 32.61 15.64 -0.07
N ASN A 290 33.50 16.11 0.82
CA ASN A 290 34.09 17.46 0.75
C ASN A 290 33.00 18.54 0.55
N PHE A 291 31.89 18.43 1.28
CA PHE A 291 30.77 19.36 1.16
C PHE A 291 31.25 20.81 1.21
N PRO A 292 30.81 21.67 0.28
CA PRO A 292 30.89 23.10 0.53
C PRO A 292 29.98 23.34 1.73
N ILE A 293 30.60 23.55 2.90
CA ILE A 293 29.87 23.88 4.12
C ILE A 293 29.07 25.13 3.77
N PRO A 294 27.73 25.04 3.71
CA PRO A 294 26.92 26.02 2.97
C PRO A 294 26.98 27.43 3.57
N TYR A 295 27.56 27.57 4.76
CA TYR A 295 27.81 28.83 5.44
C TYR A 295 29.16 28.77 6.16
N PRO A 296 30.17 29.56 5.73
CA PRO A 296 31.39 29.75 6.51
C PRO A 296 31.00 30.23 7.92
N GLY A 297 31.55 29.59 8.95
CA GLY A 297 31.23 29.89 10.35
C GLY A 297 30.19 28.94 10.96
N HIS A 298 28.89 29.13 10.71
CA HIS A 298 27.84 28.41 11.44
C HIS A 298 27.74 26.91 11.11
N GLY A 299 27.87 26.53 9.83
CA GLY A 299 27.83 25.12 9.43
C GLY A 299 29.08 24.36 9.87
N GLN A 300 30.25 25.01 9.81
CA GLN A 300 31.52 24.38 10.15
C GLN A 300 31.65 24.17 11.66
N GLU A 301 31.24 25.15 12.46
CA GLU A 301 31.19 25.04 13.92
C GLU A 301 30.13 24.02 14.36
N PHE A 302 28.99 23.89 13.66
CA PHE A 302 28.02 22.83 13.91
C PHE A 302 28.62 21.44 13.66
N LEU A 303 29.22 21.22 12.48
CA LEU A 303 29.88 19.95 12.14
C LEU A 303 30.99 19.60 13.14
N ARG A 304 31.74 20.59 13.59
CA ARG A 304 32.80 20.43 14.60
C ARG A 304 32.23 20.04 15.95
N ARG A 305 31.20 20.73 16.45
CA ARG A 305 30.54 20.39 17.73
C ARG A 305 29.90 19.01 17.67
N PHE A 306 29.33 18.64 16.53
CA PHE A 306 28.78 17.32 16.30
C PHE A 306 29.88 16.25 16.32
N ALA A 307 31.00 16.46 15.64
CA ALA A 307 32.15 15.56 15.70
C ALA A 307 32.68 15.38 17.13
N ILE A 308 32.72 16.45 17.93
CA ILE A 308 33.07 16.36 19.36
C ILE A 308 32.02 15.52 20.12
N HIS A 309 30.73 15.74 19.86
CA HIS A 309 29.64 14.98 20.49
C HIS A 309 29.73 13.48 20.20
N CYS A 310 30.12 13.11 18.98
CA CYS A 310 30.35 11.73 18.56
C CYS A 310 31.70 11.15 19.02
N GLY A 311 32.54 11.92 19.75
CA GLY A 311 33.86 11.48 20.19
C GLY A 311 34.93 11.44 19.07
N ARG A 312 34.62 11.98 17.90
CA ARG A 312 35.49 12.06 16.72
C ARG A 312 36.35 13.32 16.74
N LEU A 313 37.30 13.37 17.69
CA LEU A 313 38.19 14.52 17.89
C LEU A 313 39.11 14.80 16.68
N ASP A 314 39.44 13.76 15.91
CA ASP A 314 40.16 13.83 14.64
C ASP A 314 39.38 14.64 13.60
N ALA A 315 38.10 14.33 13.41
CA ALA A 315 37.19 15.05 12.53
C ALA A 315 36.94 16.48 13.02
N ALA A 316 36.74 16.67 14.32
CA ALA A 316 36.57 18.00 14.90
C ALA A 316 37.81 18.89 14.69
N HIS A 317 39.01 18.31 14.82
CA HIS A 317 40.26 19.00 14.55
C HIS A 317 40.40 19.33 13.07
N TRP A 318 40.08 18.40 12.16
CA TRP A 318 40.07 18.65 10.71
C TRP A 318 39.12 19.80 10.33
N LEU A 319 37.91 19.83 10.91
CA LEU A 319 36.91 20.88 10.71
C LEU A 319 37.28 22.23 11.34
N SER A 320 38.29 22.29 12.22
CA SER A 320 38.74 23.53 12.85
C SER A 320 39.65 24.38 11.94
N PHE A 321 40.11 23.81 10.83
CA PHE A 321 40.90 24.55 9.84
C PHE A 321 39.96 25.13 8.79
N ASP A 322 39.86 26.46 8.75
CA ASP A 322 39.28 27.16 7.59
C ASP A 322 40.01 26.67 6.34
N ARG A 323 39.32 25.94 5.46
CA ARG A 323 39.72 25.92 4.06
C ARG A 323 39.49 27.32 3.54
N VAL A 324 40.46 28.21 3.77
CA VAL A 324 40.65 29.39 2.94
C VAL A 324 40.67 28.84 1.53
N ALA A 325 39.61 29.14 0.76
CA ALA A 325 39.55 28.80 -0.65
C ALA A 325 40.79 29.40 -1.31
N THR A 326 41.83 28.59 -1.47
CA THR A 326 42.94 28.92 -2.35
C THR A 326 42.34 28.89 -3.74
N LYS A 327 41.90 30.05 -4.22
CA LYS A 327 41.71 30.30 -5.65
C LYS A 327 42.94 29.73 -6.36
N PRO A 328 42.79 28.98 -7.47
CA PRO A 328 43.93 28.70 -8.30
C PRO A 328 44.48 30.07 -8.74
N THR A 329 45.67 30.41 -8.27
CA THR A 329 46.48 31.47 -8.84
C THR A 329 46.77 31.08 -10.27
N SER A 330 45.95 31.57 -11.19
CA SER A 330 46.38 31.87 -12.54
C SER A 330 47.52 32.88 -12.43
N GLU A 331 48.74 32.44 -12.73
CA GLU A 331 49.84 33.19 -13.36
C GLU A 331 51.17 32.52 -13.00
N LEU A 332 51.68 31.71 -13.94
CA LEU A 332 52.90 31.99 -14.68
C LEU A 332 52.90 31.22 -16.01
#